data_AF-A8ZZ11-F1
#
_entry.id   AF-A8ZZ11-F1
#
_cell.length_a   1.000
_cell.length_b   1.000
_cell.length_c   1.000
_cell.angle_alpha   90.00
_cell.angle_beta   90.00
_cell.angle_gamma   90.00
#
_symmetry.space_group_name_H-M   'P 1'
#
loop_
_entity.id
_entity.type
_entity.pdbx_description
1 polymer ?
#
loop_
_entity_poly.entity_id
_entity_poly.type
_entity_poly.pdbx_seq_one_letter_code
_entity_poly.pdbx_strand_id
1 'polypeptide(L)'
;MIQKTTDLTFIGRNIRKLRRQRGWTISRLAGEIGMAEIPLGRIERGGNAPSAAVIFQLSRALGVSVDTLFAEDESDLLAERVKTPGTGFVPARSVEHLPPSILTPIYEVIDAICSLEDICRAHKRAKIPLNISFETNQRGLQDLSEAARNHMGIGRGVVFDYIELFEAMGFRVIFLPLPKETPSMTFYDMENSNAFFFIRHKQNPERQIFHLAYGLGRIFFLRQARHTGANPFPSDDDARTEEMPPAEKEGKKTLTMHRAGRKFAAFFLMPEQAIRATVNQLGIQNKQWSWELLLRIKHRFGVSAQAFLFRLKELDLITGKLHDRFSKQIEDHYKKTGYAEPDSSRRILTPNGRVWDLVLTARQHAEAKAEVARIEETLNQWKVVKV
;
A
#
# COMPACT_ATOMS: atom_id res chain seq x y z
N MET A 1 27.95 -22.76 41.81
CA MET A 1 27.07 -21.72 41.22
C MET A 1 27.34 -21.68 39.73
N ILE A 2 26.42 -22.19 38.92
CA ILE A 2 26.48 -22.02 37.46
C ILE A 2 26.11 -20.56 37.21
N GLN A 3 27.05 -19.74 36.75
CA GLN A 3 26.72 -18.43 36.19
C GLN A 3 25.79 -18.70 35.00
N LYS A 4 24.49 -18.47 35.16
CA LYS A 4 23.60 -18.26 34.01
C LYS A 4 24.15 -17.03 33.30
N THR A 5 24.85 -17.24 32.20
CA THR A 5 25.17 -16.16 31.26
C THR A 5 23.82 -15.60 30.81
N THR A 6 23.41 -14.45 31.35
CA THR A 6 22.16 -13.79 30.97
C THR A 6 22.26 -13.48 29.48
N ASP A 7 21.46 -14.17 28.66
CA ASP A 7 21.42 -13.94 27.23
C ASP A 7 20.76 -12.59 26.96
N LEU A 8 21.57 -11.54 26.75
CA LEU A 8 21.09 -10.18 26.46
C LEU A 8 20.90 -9.93 24.95
N THR A 9 20.91 -10.97 24.12
CA THR A 9 20.72 -10.81 22.66
C THR A 9 19.35 -10.24 22.30
N PHE A 10 18.35 -10.40 23.16
CA PHE A 10 17.02 -9.83 22.97
C PHE A 10 17.02 -8.29 23.03
N ILE A 11 17.93 -7.64 23.78
CA ILE A 11 18.04 -6.17 23.81
C ILE A 11 18.40 -5.63 22.43
N GLY A 12 19.41 -6.24 21.79
CA GLY A 12 19.80 -5.90 20.42
C GLY A 12 18.63 -6.05 19.44
N ARG A 13 17.88 -7.14 19.59
CA ARG A 13 16.66 -7.41 18.81
C ARG A 13 15.60 -6.34 19.03
N ASN A 14 15.38 -5.90 20.27
CA ASN A 14 14.40 -4.87 20.62
C ASN A 14 14.78 -3.51 20.04
N ILE A 15 16.05 -3.11 20.18
CA ILE A 15 16.59 -1.88 19.57
C ILE A 15 16.35 -1.90 18.05
N ARG A 16 16.73 -2.99 17.40
CA ARG A 16 16.57 -3.18 15.96
C ARG A 16 15.09 -3.12 15.54
N LYS A 17 14.21 -3.77 16.30
CA LYS A 17 12.75 -3.79 16.06
C LYS A 17 12.18 -2.37 16.18
N LEU A 18 12.47 -1.67 17.28
CA LEU A 18 12.02 -0.30 17.53
C LEU A 18 12.56 0.70 16.50
N ARG A 19 13.80 0.51 16.04
CA ARG A 19 14.38 1.29 14.94
C ARG A 19 13.61 1.06 13.64
N ARG A 20 13.40 -0.21 13.26
CA ARG A 20 12.67 -0.59 12.04
C ARG A 20 11.22 -0.10 12.06
N GLN A 21 10.55 -0.12 13.21
CA GLN A 21 9.20 0.43 13.40
C GLN A 21 9.12 1.94 13.17
N ARG A 22 10.19 2.66 13.47
CA ARG A 22 10.35 4.08 13.13
C ARG A 22 10.75 4.30 11.67
N GLY A 23 10.88 3.24 10.88
CA GLY A 23 11.39 3.29 9.51
C GLY A 23 12.87 3.68 9.42
N TRP A 24 13.59 3.82 10.54
CA TRP A 24 14.94 4.40 10.55
C TRP A 24 15.97 3.42 10.02
N THR A 25 16.91 3.94 9.22
CA THR A 25 18.12 3.20 8.87
C THR A 25 19.05 3.07 10.08
N ILE A 26 19.96 2.09 10.05
CA ILE A 26 20.98 1.98 11.10
C ILE A 26 21.88 3.22 11.16
N SER A 27 22.18 3.81 10.00
CA SER A 27 22.90 5.07 9.85
C SER A 27 22.23 6.21 10.59
N ARG A 28 20.90 6.34 10.42
CA ARG A 28 20.10 7.35 11.12
C ARG A 28 20.17 7.18 12.64
N LEU A 29 19.91 5.98 13.16
CA LEU A 29 19.96 5.75 14.62
C LEU A 29 21.37 5.96 15.17
N ALA A 30 22.41 5.53 14.45
CA ALA A 30 23.80 5.75 14.79
C ALA A 30 24.12 7.25 14.90
N GLY A 31 23.66 8.05 13.93
CA GLY A 31 23.78 9.50 13.94
C GLY A 31 23.06 10.16 15.13
N GLU A 32 21.84 9.74 15.44
CA GLU A 32 21.04 10.27 16.56
C GLU A 32 21.71 10.04 17.93
N ILE A 33 22.38 8.91 18.12
CA ILE A 33 23.09 8.60 19.38
C ILE A 33 24.59 8.95 19.36
N GLY A 34 25.10 9.50 18.26
CA GLY A 34 26.52 9.83 18.11
C GLY A 34 27.47 8.62 18.08
N MET A 35 27.00 7.47 17.57
CA MET A 35 27.79 6.23 17.45
C MET A 35 28.10 5.92 15.98
N ALA A 36 29.16 5.15 15.72
CA ALA A 36 29.39 4.59 14.38
C ALA A 36 28.41 3.44 14.05
N GLU A 37 28.08 3.26 12.77
CA GLU A 37 27.10 2.26 12.31
C GLU A 37 27.50 0.81 12.62
N ILE A 38 28.79 0.50 12.51
CA ILE A 38 29.30 -0.87 12.69
C ILE A 38 29.12 -1.35 14.13
N PRO A 39 29.55 -0.61 15.18
CA PRO A 39 29.24 -0.94 16.57
C PRO A 39 27.75 -1.11 16.85
N LEU A 40 26.91 -0.17 16.40
CA LEU A 40 25.46 -0.27 16.58
C LEU A 40 24.89 -1.52 15.91
N GLY A 41 25.39 -1.87 14.72
CA GLY A 41 24.99 -3.09 14.00
C GLY A 41 25.45 -4.38 14.67
N ARG A 42 26.52 -4.35 15.47
CA ARG A 42 26.90 -5.50 16.32
C ARG A 42 25.99 -5.60 17.53
N ILE A 43 25.62 -4.46 18.14
CA ILE A 43 24.66 -4.41 19.25
C ILE A 43 23.31 -4.99 18.81
N GLU A 44 22.76 -4.53 17.68
CA GLU A 44 21.46 -4.98 17.17
C GLU A 44 21.40 -6.48 16.83
N ARG A 45 22.54 -7.08 16.48
CA ARG A 45 22.65 -8.51 16.19
C ARG A 45 22.93 -9.36 17.45
N GLY A 46 23.02 -8.74 18.62
CA GLY A 46 23.38 -9.42 19.86
C GLY A 46 24.86 -9.80 19.96
N GLY A 47 25.71 -9.28 19.07
CA GLY A 47 27.15 -9.55 19.09
C GLY A 47 27.89 -8.80 20.20
N ASN A 48 27.39 -7.63 20.62
CA ASN A 48 27.92 -6.83 21.73
C ASN A 48 26.78 -6.38 22.65
N ALA A 49 26.95 -6.51 23.97
CA ALA A 49 26.03 -5.90 24.91
C ALA A 49 26.27 -4.36 24.96
N PRO A 50 25.23 -3.53 24.83
CA PRO A 50 25.37 -2.07 24.95
C PRO A 50 25.66 -1.68 26.41
N SER A 51 26.44 -0.62 26.62
CA SER A 51 26.64 -0.05 27.96
C SER A 51 25.38 0.66 28.47
N ALA A 52 25.25 0.86 29.78
CA ALA A 52 24.12 1.59 30.35
C ALA A 52 23.93 3.00 29.74
N ALA A 53 25.03 3.69 29.43
CA ALA A 53 25.00 4.99 28.76
C ALA A 53 24.41 4.89 27.34
N VAL A 54 24.81 3.87 26.58
CA VAL A 54 24.28 3.61 25.23
C VAL A 54 22.82 3.22 25.28
N ILE A 55 22.41 2.39 26.25
CA ILE A 55 21.00 2.02 26.47
C ILE A 55 20.15 3.26 26.74
N PHE A 56 20.61 4.17 27.60
CA PHE A 56 19.90 5.41 27.90
C PHE A 56 19.81 6.35 26.70
N GLN A 57 20.89 6.46 25.91
CA GLN A 57 20.87 7.23 24.66
C GLN A 57 19.90 6.62 23.65
N LEU A 58 19.89 5.30 23.50
CA LEU A 58 18.97 4.58 22.62
C LEU A 58 17.52 4.74 23.05
N SER A 59 17.20 4.63 24.34
CA SER A 59 15.84 4.79 24.83
C SER A 59 15.33 6.22 24.57
N ARG A 60 16.18 7.23 24.77
CA ARG A 60 15.85 8.63 24.43
C ARG A 60 15.69 8.87 22.94
N ALA A 61 16.63 8.41 22.12
CA ALA A 61 16.56 8.57 20.66
C ALA A 61 15.35 7.85 20.08
N LEU A 62 15.08 6.64 20.57
CA LEU A 62 13.90 5.86 20.20
C LEU A 62 12.66 6.30 20.99
N GLY A 63 12.67 7.33 21.83
CA GLY A 63 11.49 7.80 22.56
C GLY A 63 10.68 6.72 23.28
N VAL A 64 11.35 5.74 23.90
CA VAL A 64 10.75 4.64 24.68
C VAL A 64 11.38 4.56 26.06
N SER A 65 10.75 3.84 26.99
CA SER A 65 11.37 3.57 28.28
C SER A 65 12.58 2.62 28.16
N VAL A 66 13.45 2.60 29.16
CA VAL A 66 14.51 1.60 29.22
C VAL A 66 13.90 0.20 29.39
N ASP A 67 12.84 0.06 30.18
CA ASP A 67 12.14 -1.21 30.39
C ASP A 67 11.66 -1.82 29.07
N THR A 68 11.21 -0.99 28.13
CA THR A 68 10.86 -1.42 26.76
C THR A 68 12.03 -2.09 26.05
N LEU A 69 13.24 -1.53 26.15
CA LEU A 69 14.42 -2.15 25.53
C LEU A 69 14.75 -3.51 26.16
N PHE A 70 14.35 -3.71 27.42
CA PHE A 70 14.54 -4.93 28.19
C PHE A 70 13.30 -5.87 28.20
N ALA A 71 12.25 -5.58 27.42
CA ALA A 71 11.10 -6.46 27.33
C ALA A 71 11.51 -7.82 26.72
N GLU A 72 11.34 -8.91 27.48
CA GLU A 72 11.64 -10.27 27.01
C GLU A 72 10.51 -10.81 26.10
N ASP A 73 9.26 -10.41 26.36
CA ASP A 73 8.08 -10.82 25.61
C ASP A 73 7.67 -9.79 24.54
N GLU A 74 7.36 -10.29 23.33
CA GLU A 74 7.02 -9.43 22.20
C GLU A 74 5.70 -8.66 22.36
N SER A 75 4.78 -9.18 23.19
CA SER A 75 3.50 -8.53 23.49
C SER A 75 3.67 -7.19 24.19
N ASP A 76 4.71 -7.03 25.01
CA ASP A 76 4.93 -5.83 25.82
C ASP A 76 5.44 -4.66 24.94
N LEU A 77 6.24 -4.98 23.93
CA LEU A 77 6.68 -4.02 22.90
C LEU A 77 5.50 -3.52 22.03
N LEU A 78 4.49 -4.36 21.80
CA LEU A 78 3.32 -4.02 20.98
C LEU A 78 2.33 -3.10 21.71
N ALA A 79 2.23 -3.20 23.04
CA ALA A 79 1.33 -2.36 23.84
C ALA A 79 1.77 -0.88 23.89
N GLU A 80 3.08 -0.62 23.87
CA GLU A 80 3.64 0.73 23.80
C GLU A 80 3.44 1.36 22.40
N ARG A 81 3.48 0.54 21.35
CA ARG A 81 3.31 0.95 19.93
C ARG A 81 1.96 1.62 19.63
N VAL A 82 0.88 1.17 20.27
CA VAL A 82 -0.47 1.76 20.07
C VAL A 82 -0.55 3.16 20.67
N LYS A 83 0.34 3.50 21.61
CA LYS A 83 0.29 4.75 22.38
C LYS A 83 1.20 5.86 21.82
N THR A 84 2.20 5.56 21.00
CA THR A 84 3.17 6.56 20.51
C THR A 84 2.92 6.93 19.04
N PRO A 85 2.33 8.11 18.74
CA PRO A 85 2.17 8.60 17.38
C PRO A 85 3.53 9.08 16.84
N GLY A 86 4.33 8.16 16.29
CA GLY A 86 5.68 8.47 15.80
C GLY A 86 6.30 7.37 14.93
N THR A 87 5.50 6.44 14.42
CA THR A 87 5.96 5.41 13.47
C THR A 87 6.40 6.08 12.17
N GLY A 88 7.56 5.70 11.60
CA GLY A 88 8.02 6.22 10.30
C GLY A 88 7.11 5.82 9.13
N PHE A 89 6.17 4.92 9.41
CA PHE A 89 5.09 4.53 8.53
C PHE A 89 3.84 5.33 8.84
N VAL A 90 3.40 6.15 7.89
CA VAL A 90 2.22 7.02 8.04
C VAL A 90 1.08 6.43 7.21
N PRO A 91 -0.06 6.09 7.82
CA PRO A 91 -1.18 5.54 7.05
C PRO A 91 -1.79 6.61 6.14
N ALA A 92 -2.14 6.24 4.91
CA ALA A 92 -2.71 7.15 3.91
C ALA A 92 -4.21 7.46 4.15
N ARG A 93 -4.81 6.87 5.19
CA ARG A 93 -6.16 7.13 5.70
C ARG A 93 -6.16 6.97 7.22
N SER A 94 -7.15 7.54 7.92
CA SER A 94 -7.25 7.36 9.38
C SER A 94 -7.37 5.87 9.74
N VAL A 95 -6.68 5.50 10.82
CA VAL A 95 -6.66 4.14 11.40
C VAL A 95 -7.14 4.11 12.85
N GLU A 96 -7.55 5.24 13.41
CA GLU A 96 -7.90 5.40 14.82
C GLU A 96 -9.04 4.47 15.26
N HIS A 97 -10.00 4.23 14.37
CA HIS A 97 -11.16 3.38 14.63
C HIS A 97 -10.92 1.89 14.30
N LEU A 98 -9.73 1.53 13.82
CA LEU A 98 -9.45 0.14 13.44
C LEU A 98 -9.05 -0.69 14.66
N PRO A 99 -9.62 -1.89 14.83
CA PRO A 99 -9.29 -2.75 15.95
C PRO A 99 -7.82 -3.23 15.86
N PRO A 100 -7.17 -3.49 17.01
CA PRO A 100 -5.82 -4.05 17.06
C PRO A 100 -5.65 -5.34 16.25
N SER A 101 -6.71 -6.15 16.13
CA SER A 101 -6.71 -7.37 15.32
C SER A 101 -6.42 -7.15 13.82
N ILE A 102 -6.59 -5.92 13.31
CA ILE A 102 -6.23 -5.56 11.92
C ILE A 102 -4.85 -4.92 11.88
N LEU A 103 -4.54 -4.04 12.83
CA LEU A 103 -3.29 -3.27 12.83
C LEU A 103 -2.08 -4.13 13.23
N THR A 104 -2.22 -4.99 14.24
CA THR A 104 -1.12 -5.87 14.71
C THR A 104 -0.51 -6.70 13.57
N PRO A 105 -1.28 -7.47 12.79
CA PRO A 105 -0.74 -8.21 11.64
C PRO A 105 -0.01 -7.31 10.64
N ILE A 106 -0.57 -6.15 10.31
CA ILE A 106 -0.01 -5.23 9.32
C ILE A 106 1.38 -4.80 9.72
N TYR A 107 1.54 -4.27 10.92
CA TYR A 107 2.83 -3.75 11.37
C TYR A 107 3.84 -4.86 11.67
N GLU A 108 3.41 -6.04 12.13
CA GLU A 108 4.33 -7.19 12.23
C GLU A 108 4.86 -7.60 10.87
N VAL A 109 4.02 -7.57 9.83
CA VAL A 109 4.45 -7.82 8.45
C VAL A 109 5.35 -6.69 7.92
N ILE A 110 5.08 -5.41 8.26
CA ILE A 110 6.00 -4.30 7.95
C ILE A 110 7.38 -4.58 8.55
N ASP A 111 7.44 -4.92 9.83
CA ASP A 111 8.68 -5.20 10.55
C ASP A 111 9.42 -6.40 9.93
N ALA A 112 8.70 -7.48 9.63
CA ALA A 112 9.23 -8.67 8.96
C ALA A 112 9.86 -8.32 7.60
N ILE A 113 9.16 -7.57 6.75
CA ILE A 113 9.67 -7.19 5.42
C ILE A 113 10.85 -6.23 5.53
N CYS A 114 10.79 -5.23 6.40
CA CYS A 114 11.92 -4.32 6.63
C CYS A 114 13.16 -5.09 7.12
N SER A 115 12.95 -6.15 7.90
CA SER A 115 14.00 -7.03 8.39
C SER A 115 14.63 -7.86 7.27
N LEU A 116 13.81 -8.44 6.40
CA LEU A 116 14.29 -9.14 5.21
C LEU A 116 15.06 -8.21 4.28
N GLU A 117 14.57 -7.00 4.04
CA GLU A 117 15.26 -6.01 3.21
C GLU A 117 16.62 -5.62 3.80
N ASP A 118 16.74 -5.49 5.14
CA ASP A 118 18.03 -5.26 5.80
C ASP A 118 18.99 -6.44 5.62
N ILE A 119 18.51 -7.68 5.83
CA ILE A 119 19.33 -8.90 5.70
C ILE A 119 19.86 -9.03 4.27
N CYS A 120 18.96 -8.88 3.28
CA CYS A 120 19.29 -8.99 1.86
C CYS A 120 20.00 -7.76 1.29
N ARG A 121 20.15 -6.68 2.07
CA ARG A 121 20.65 -5.37 1.62
C ARG A 121 19.88 -4.85 0.40
N ALA A 122 18.57 -5.08 0.39
CA ALA A 122 17.70 -4.73 -0.72
C ALA A 122 17.49 -3.21 -0.84
N HIS A 123 17.21 -2.74 -2.06
CA HIS A 123 16.84 -1.34 -2.30
C HIS A 123 15.46 -1.03 -1.72
N LYS A 124 15.43 -0.08 -0.77
CA LYS A 124 14.23 0.31 -0.02
C LYS A 124 13.48 1.51 -0.60
N ARG A 125 14.10 2.30 -1.48
CA ARG A 125 13.46 3.48 -2.07
C ARG A 125 12.61 3.10 -3.27
N ALA A 126 11.47 3.78 -3.42
CA ALA A 126 10.73 3.71 -4.66
C ALA A 126 11.54 4.39 -5.78
N LYS A 127 11.42 3.87 -7.00
CA LYS A 127 12.05 4.43 -8.22
C LYS A 127 11.27 5.60 -8.82
N ILE A 128 10.05 5.85 -8.34
CA ILE A 128 9.18 6.94 -8.74
C ILE A 128 9.20 8.05 -7.67
N PRO A 129 9.28 9.35 -8.06
CA PRO A 129 9.07 10.44 -7.12
C PRO A 129 7.63 10.42 -6.58
N LEU A 130 7.46 10.35 -5.26
CA LEU A 130 6.14 10.36 -4.61
C LEU A 130 5.64 11.78 -4.28
N ASN A 131 6.36 12.82 -4.70
CA ASN A 131 6.05 14.23 -4.48
C ASN A 131 5.71 14.97 -5.79
N ILE A 132 5.11 14.27 -6.76
CA ILE A 132 4.63 14.89 -8.00
C ILE A 132 3.54 15.91 -7.65
N SER A 133 3.75 17.17 -8.01
CA SER A 133 2.77 18.24 -7.81
C SER A 133 1.61 18.11 -8.78
N PHE A 134 0.40 18.41 -8.31
CA PHE A 134 -0.79 18.37 -9.14
C PHE A 134 -1.84 19.40 -8.66
N GLU A 135 -2.72 19.78 -9.59
CA GLU A 135 -3.87 20.62 -9.28
C GLU A 135 -4.98 19.82 -8.60
N THR A 136 -5.67 20.41 -7.62
CA THR A 136 -6.71 19.75 -6.81
C THR A 136 -8.07 19.71 -7.51
N ASN A 137 -8.06 19.37 -8.80
CA ASN A 137 -9.24 19.23 -9.64
C ASN A 137 -9.13 17.95 -10.49
N GLN A 138 -10.17 17.66 -11.28
CA GLN A 138 -10.20 16.44 -12.09
C GLN A 138 -9.08 16.39 -13.14
N ARG A 139 -8.74 17.53 -13.75
CA ARG A 139 -7.67 17.61 -14.75
C ARG A 139 -6.32 17.34 -14.11
N GLY A 140 -6.04 17.95 -12.96
CA GLY A 140 -4.80 17.68 -12.21
C GLY A 140 -4.67 16.22 -11.77
N LEU A 141 -5.77 15.54 -11.43
CA LEU A 141 -5.74 14.09 -11.18
C LEU A 141 -5.39 13.26 -12.43
N GLN A 142 -5.86 13.69 -13.60
CA GLN A 142 -5.50 13.05 -14.87
C GLN A 142 -4.02 13.26 -15.15
N ASP A 143 -3.52 14.50 -15.05
CA ASP A 143 -2.11 14.85 -15.25
C ASP A 143 -1.20 14.09 -14.27
N LEU A 144 -1.59 14.01 -13.00
CA LEU A 144 -0.89 13.20 -11.98
C LEU A 144 -0.83 11.72 -12.38
N SER A 145 -1.94 11.16 -12.86
CA SER A 145 -1.97 9.76 -13.30
C SER A 145 -1.07 9.53 -14.52
N GLU A 146 -1.04 10.46 -15.47
CA GLU A 146 -0.17 10.38 -16.65
C GLU A 146 1.30 10.50 -16.27
N ALA A 147 1.64 11.45 -15.39
CA ALA A 147 2.99 11.61 -14.86
C ALA A 147 3.47 10.36 -14.12
N ALA A 148 2.63 9.79 -13.25
CA ALA A 148 2.95 8.55 -12.55
C ALA A 148 3.20 7.41 -13.55
N ARG A 149 2.34 7.24 -14.55
CA ARG A 149 2.50 6.20 -15.58
C ARG A 149 3.77 6.38 -16.42
N ASN A 150 4.16 7.62 -16.72
CA ASN A 150 5.40 7.92 -17.44
C ASN A 150 6.63 7.56 -16.59
N HIS A 151 6.64 7.91 -15.31
CA HIS A 151 7.72 7.51 -14.39
C HIS A 151 7.82 6.00 -14.21
N MET A 152 6.70 5.29 -14.29
CA MET A 152 6.66 3.83 -14.23
C MET A 152 7.00 3.15 -15.58
N GLY A 153 7.33 3.92 -16.62
CA GLY A 153 7.75 3.39 -17.93
C GLY A 153 6.62 2.80 -18.77
N ILE A 154 5.36 2.89 -18.33
CA ILE A 154 4.21 2.30 -19.03
C ILE A 154 3.47 3.30 -19.92
N GLY A 155 3.69 4.61 -19.73
CA GLY A 155 3.11 5.67 -20.55
C GLY A 155 1.62 5.44 -20.83
N ARG A 156 1.25 5.25 -22.09
CA ARG A 156 -0.15 4.99 -22.54
C ARG A 156 -0.48 3.50 -22.71
N GLY A 157 0.47 2.60 -22.41
CA GLY A 157 0.33 1.16 -22.62
C GLY A 157 -0.64 0.48 -21.65
N VAL A 158 -1.29 -0.58 -22.10
CA VAL A 158 -2.15 -1.40 -21.24
C VAL A 158 -1.29 -2.40 -20.47
N VAL A 159 -1.50 -2.51 -19.16
CA VAL A 159 -0.68 -3.34 -18.26
C VAL A 159 -1.40 -4.63 -17.88
N PHE A 160 -0.71 -5.76 -18.06
CA PHE A 160 -1.22 -7.09 -17.77
C PHE A 160 -0.89 -7.59 -16.36
N ASP A 161 0.13 -7.03 -15.71
CA ASP A 161 0.46 -7.31 -14.32
C ASP A 161 0.81 -6.01 -13.58
N TYR A 162 -0.14 -5.51 -12.78
CA TYR A 162 0.07 -4.31 -11.97
C TYR A 162 0.82 -4.60 -10.68
N ILE A 163 0.86 -5.86 -10.21
CA ILE A 163 1.62 -6.23 -9.01
C ILE A 163 3.10 -6.14 -9.36
N GLU A 164 3.52 -6.84 -10.42
CA GLU A 164 4.89 -6.82 -10.90
C GLU A 164 5.35 -5.40 -11.22
N LEU A 165 4.49 -4.60 -11.89
CA LEU A 165 4.79 -3.20 -12.16
C LEU A 165 5.09 -2.40 -10.87
N PHE A 166 4.27 -2.57 -9.82
CA PHE A 166 4.47 -1.86 -8.56
C PHE A 166 5.73 -2.35 -7.83
N GLU A 167 5.95 -3.66 -7.77
CA GLU A 167 7.13 -4.25 -7.13
C GLU A 167 8.43 -3.87 -7.87
N ALA A 168 8.41 -3.78 -9.21
CA ALA A 168 9.51 -3.32 -10.04
C ALA A 168 9.89 -1.85 -9.78
N MET A 169 8.90 -1.03 -9.39
CA MET A 169 9.11 0.35 -8.91
C MET A 169 9.65 0.43 -7.49
N GLY A 170 9.81 -0.70 -6.80
CA GLY A 170 10.30 -0.72 -5.43
C GLY A 170 9.21 -0.76 -4.38
N PHE A 171 7.93 -0.66 -4.75
CA PHE A 171 6.84 -0.71 -3.78
C PHE A 171 6.72 -2.08 -3.13
N ARG A 172 6.17 -2.09 -1.91
CA ARG A 172 5.98 -3.31 -1.12
C ARG A 172 4.51 -3.67 -1.18
N VAL A 173 4.16 -4.68 -1.98
CA VAL A 173 2.78 -5.12 -2.18
C VAL A 173 2.55 -6.43 -1.43
N ILE A 174 1.56 -6.45 -0.54
CA ILE A 174 1.29 -7.57 0.36
C ILE A 174 -0.19 -7.92 0.31
N PHE A 175 -0.47 -9.20 0.08
CA PHE A 175 -1.80 -9.79 0.13
C PHE A 175 -1.95 -10.60 1.42
N LEU A 176 -2.97 -10.25 2.21
CA LEU A 176 -3.25 -10.92 3.50
C LEU A 176 -4.78 -11.05 3.76
N PRO A 177 -5.21 -11.80 4.79
CA PRO A 177 -6.63 -11.98 5.13
C PRO A 177 -7.23 -10.76 5.85
N LEU A 178 -7.39 -9.66 5.13
CA LEU A 178 -8.11 -8.49 5.65
C LEU A 178 -9.64 -8.72 5.73
N PRO A 179 -10.35 -8.05 6.65
CA PRO A 179 -11.82 -8.01 6.69
C PRO A 179 -12.45 -7.39 5.44
N LYS A 180 -13.74 -7.62 5.20
CA LYS A 180 -14.43 -7.12 3.99
C LYS A 180 -14.55 -5.60 3.97
N GLU A 181 -14.66 -5.01 5.15
CA GLU A 181 -14.81 -3.59 5.44
C GLU A 181 -13.50 -2.83 5.19
N THR A 182 -12.37 -3.55 5.23
CA THR A 182 -11.03 -3.02 4.97
C THR A 182 -10.40 -3.76 3.79
N PRO A 183 -10.81 -3.44 2.55
CA PRO A 183 -10.31 -4.13 1.36
C PRO A 183 -8.83 -3.85 1.09
N SER A 184 -8.33 -2.72 1.59
CA SER A 184 -6.93 -2.32 1.45
C SER A 184 -6.50 -1.32 2.52
N MET A 185 -5.20 -1.32 2.82
CA MET A 185 -4.53 -0.28 3.60
C MET A 185 -3.21 0.11 2.94
N THR A 186 -2.84 1.38 3.06
CA THR A 186 -1.61 1.90 2.45
C THR A 186 -0.87 2.73 3.46
N PHE A 187 0.44 2.51 3.59
CA PHE A 187 1.31 3.23 4.51
C PHE A 187 2.47 3.83 3.73
N TYR A 188 2.75 5.11 3.98
CA TYR A 188 3.91 5.81 3.44
C TYR A 188 5.11 5.61 4.36
N ASP A 189 6.22 5.14 3.80
CA ASP A 189 7.52 5.02 4.45
C ASP A 189 8.27 6.35 4.29
N MET A 190 8.29 7.14 5.35
CA MET A 190 8.87 8.49 5.37
C MET A 190 10.38 8.48 5.12
N GLU A 191 11.10 7.50 5.65
CA GLU A 191 12.56 7.42 5.56
C GLU A 191 13.00 7.08 4.14
N ASN A 192 12.36 6.07 3.55
CA ASN A 192 12.79 5.53 2.27
C ASN A 192 12.05 6.14 1.08
N SER A 193 11.12 7.07 1.30
CA SER A 193 10.25 7.61 0.24
C SER A 193 9.62 6.48 -0.59
N ASN A 194 8.99 5.55 0.12
CA ASN A 194 8.38 4.35 -0.45
C ASN A 194 7.00 4.12 0.19
N ALA A 195 6.30 3.05 -0.18
CA ALA A 195 4.99 2.73 0.38
C ALA A 195 4.76 1.22 0.48
N PHE A 196 4.01 0.85 1.51
CA PHE A 196 3.41 -0.47 1.69
C PHE A 196 1.96 -0.45 1.22
N PHE A 197 1.58 -1.48 0.45
CA PHE A 197 0.23 -1.70 -0.04
C PHE A 197 -0.27 -3.03 0.48
N PHE A 198 -1.19 -2.99 1.44
CA PHE A 198 -1.85 -4.17 1.98
C PHE A 198 -3.19 -4.34 1.28
N ILE A 199 -3.37 -5.48 0.59
CA ILE A 199 -4.53 -5.79 -0.22
C ILE A 199 -5.19 -7.07 0.31
N ARG A 200 -6.52 -7.10 0.34
CA ARG A 200 -7.27 -8.29 0.76
C ARG A 200 -7.12 -9.42 -0.28
N HIS A 201 -6.61 -10.58 0.13
CA HIS A 201 -6.41 -11.72 -0.79
C HIS A 201 -7.72 -12.32 -1.34
N LYS A 202 -8.81 -12.36 -0.56
CA LYS A 202 -10.13 -12.88 -0.95
C LYS A 202 -10.97 -11.80 -1.65
N GLN A 203 -10.48 -11.29 -2.77
CA GLN A 203 -11.19 -10.37 -3.64
C GLN A 203 -10.91 -10.73 -5.10
N ASN A 204 -11.78 -10.29 -6.01
CA ASN A 204 -11.51 -10.46 -7.43
C ASN A 204 -10.27 -9.63 -7.84
N PRO A 205 -9.48 -10.11 -8.81
CA PRO A 205 -8.27 -9.44 -9.28
C PRO A 205 -8.49 -7.98 -9.67
N GLU A 206 -9.61 -7.67 -10.34
CA GLU A 206 -9.95 -6.33 -10.80
C GLU A 206 -10.08 -5.34 -9.64
N ARG A 207 -10.70 -5.73 -8.51
CA ARG A 207 -10.78 -4.86 -7.32
C ARG A 207 -9.44 -4.74 -6.62
N GLN A 208 -8.65 -5.80 -6.57
CA GLN A 208 -7.31 -5.77 -5.97
C GLN A 208 -6.41 -4.76 -6.69
N ILE A 209 -6.38 -4.81 -8.02
CA ILE A 209 -5.68 -3.84 -8.87
C ILE A 209 -6.21 -2.42 -8.68
N PHE A 210 -7.54 -2.27 -8.60
CA PHE A 210 -8.15 -0.96 -8.33
C PHE A 210 -7.70 -0.39 -6.98
N HIS A 211 -7.66 -1.21 -5.93
CA HIS A 211 -7.22 -0.79 -4.60
C HIS A 211 -5.72 -0.46 -4.55
N LEU A 212 -4.90 -1.14 -5.36
CA LEU A 212 -3.48 -0.82 -5.52
C LEU A 212 -3.29 0.59 -6.12
N ALA A 213 -3.93 0.87 -7.25
CA ALA A 213 -3.89 2.19 -7.89
C ALA A 213 -4.53 3.28 -7.03
N TYR A 214 -5.62 2.97 -6.32
CA TYR A 214 -6.23 3.85 -5.34
C TYR A 214 -5.25 4.22 -4.23
N GLY A 215 -4.55 3.23 -3.66
CA GLY A 215 -3.52 3.45 -2.64
C GLY A 215 -2.42 4.38 -3.13
N LEU A 216 -2.00 4.26 -4.39
CA LEU A 216 -0.94 5.10 -4.97
C LEU A 216 -1.37 6.56 -5.02
N GLY A 217 -2.61 6.83 -5.47
CA GLY A 217 -3.20 8.16 -5.42
C GLY A 217 -3.23 8.74 -4.00
N ARG A 218 -3.62 7.92 -3.02
CA ARG A 218 -3.64 8.33 -1.60
C ARG A 218 -2.26 8.72 -1.07
N ILE A 219 -1.20 8.06 -1.54
CA ILE A 219 0.18 8.40 -1.17
C ILE A 219 0.58 9.77 -1.74
N PHE A 220 0.27 10.04 -3.02
CA PHE A 220 0.51 11.37 -3.60
C PHE A 220 -0.23 12.47 -2.83
N PHE A 221 -1.48 12.22 -2.44
CA PHE A 221 -2.27 13.20 -1.70
C PHE A 221 -1.71 13.46 -0.31
N LEU A 222 -1.31 12.40 0.40
CA LEU A 222 -0.63 12.50 1.69
C LEU A 222 0.67 13.30 1.57
N ARG A 223 1.45 13.07 0.49
CA ARG A 223 2.70 13.79 0.26
C ARG A 223 2.48 15.26 -0.04
N GLN A 224 1.49 15.60 -0.85
CA GLN A 224 1.13 17.00 -1.07
C GLN A 224 0.65 17.65 0.23
N ALA A 225 -0.24 17.01 0.99
CA ALA A 225 -0.75 17.55 2.25
C ALA A 225 0.35 17.86 3.25
N ARG A 226 1.38 17.00 3.33
CA ARG A 226 2.54 17.24 4.20
C ARG A 226 3.46 18.35 3.71
N HIS A 227 3.51 18.59 2.40
CA HIS A 227 4.29 19.68 1.82
C HIS A 227 3.59 21.03 1.95
N THR A 228 2.27 21.07 1.74
CA THR A 228 1.47 22.30 1.78
C THR A 228 0.91 22.63 3.16
N GLY A 229 0.90 21.67 4.09
CA GLY A 229 0.24 21.79 5.40
C GLY A 229 -1.29 21.67 5.35
N ALA A 230 -1.87 21.38 4.19
CA ALA A 230 -3.32 21.31 3.99
C ALA A 230 -3.72 20.14 3.07
N ASN A 231 -4.80 19.45 3.41
CA ASN A 231 -5.31 18.35 2.58
C ASN A 231 -5.69 18.87 1.18
N PRO A 232 -5.27 18.17 0.09
CA PRO A 232 -5.57 18.61 -1.27
C PRO A 232 -7.05 18.51 -1.64
N PHE A 233 -7.82 17.74 -0.87
CA PHE A 233 -9.26 17.55 -1.05
C PHE A 233 -9.94 17.51 0.32
N PRO A 234 -11.23 17.89 0.42
CA PRO A 234 -11.99 17.79 1.67
C PRO A 234 -12.13 16.33 2.13
N SER A 235 -12.33 16.13 3.44
CA SER A 235 -12.59 14.79 3.96
C SER A 235 -13.94 14.26 3.47
N ASP A 236 -14.14 12.95 3.59
CA ASP A 236 -15.42 12.35 3.18
C ASP A 236 -16.56 12.67 4.14
N ASP A 237 -16.24 13.05 5.39
CA ASP A 237 -17.21 13.45 6.41
C ASP A 237 -17.62 14.91 6.22
N ASP A 238 -16.69 15.79 5.87
CA ASP A 238 -16.95 17.22 5.58
C ASP A 238 -17.91 17.42 4.39
N ALA A 239 -17.93 16.48 3.44
CA ALA A 239 -18.80 16.54 2.28
C ALA A 239 -20.22 15.97 2.53
N ARG A 240 -20.48 15.39 3.70
CA ARG A 240 -21.82 14.94 4.11
C ARG A 240 -22.63 16.05 4.79
N THR A 241 -21.96 17.08 5.31
CA THR A 241 -22.56 18.22 6.02
C THR A 241 -22.94 19.40 5.10
N GLU A 242 -22.50 19.41 3.84
CA GLU A 242 -22.98 20.37 2.84
C GLU A 242 -24.38 19.98 2.34
N GLU A 243 -25.44 20.52 2.96
CA GLU A 243 -26.80 20.47 2.43
C GLU A 243 -26.90 21.34 1.16
N MET A 244 -26.52 20.77 0.00
CA MET A 244 -26.76 21.43 -1.30
C MET A 244 -28.22 21.25 -1.76
N PRO A 245 -28.87 22.31 -2.28
CA PRO A 245 -30.22 22.23 -2.84
C PRO A 245 -30.34 21.16 -3.94
N PRO A 246 -31.50 20.48 -4.07
CA PRO A 246 -31.67 19.37 -5.02
C PRO A 246 -31.38 19.70 -6.49
N ALA A 247 -31.52 20.97 -6.90
CA ALA A 247 -31.34 21.41 -8.27
C ALA A 247 -29.88 21.40 -8.76
N GLU A 248 -28.89 21.39 -7.86
CA GLU A 248 -27.46 21.34 -8.20
C GLU A 248 -26.85 19.92 -8.12
N LYS A 249 -27.67 18.90 -7.79
CA LYS A 249 -27.22 17.50 -7.65
C LYS A 249 -26.81 16.85 -8.98
N GLU A 250 -27.31 17.33 -10.11
CA GLU A 250 -26.92 16.88 -11.44
C GLU A 250 -25.73 17.69 -11.98
N GLY A 251 -24.52 17.40 -11.49
CA GLY A 251 -23.32 17.84 -12.23
C GLY A 251 -22.00 17.93 -11.48
N LYS A 252 -21.95 18.29 -10.19
CA LYS A 252 -20.68 18.44 -9.47
C LYS A 252 -20.76 17.90 -8.05
N LYS A 253 -20.66 16.57 -7.93
CA LYS A 253 -20.33 15.94 -6.64
C LYS A 253 -18.95 16.44 -6.19
N THR A 254 -18.87 17.06 -5.01
CA THR A 254 -17.61 17.52 -4.40
C THR A 254 -16.54 16.43 -4.46
N LEU A 255 -15.35 16.79 -4.92
CA LEU A 255 -14.24 15.87 -5.13
C LEU A 255 -13.52 15.62 -3.81
N THR A 256 -14.12 14.76 -2.96
CA THR A 256 -13.56 14.38 -1.67
C THR A 256 -12.29 13.56 -1.80
N MET A 257 -11.56 13.42 -0.69
CA MET A 257 -10.38 12.58 -0.56
C MET A 257 -10.59 11.14 -1.09
N HIS A 258 -11.72 10.50 -0.81
CA HIS A 258 -12.02 9.17 -1.37
C HIS A 258 -12.41 9.23 -2.85
N ARG A 259 -13.23 10.20 -3.26
CA ARG A 259 -13.66 10.33 -4.66
C ARG A 259 -12.48 10.66 -5.58
N ALA A 260 -11.58 11.54 -5.16
CA ALA A 260 -10.32 11.85 -5.83
C ALA A 260 -9.44 10.61 -5.99
N GLY A 261 -9.30 9.79 -4.94
CA GLY A 261 -8.51 8.56 -5.00
C GLY A 261 -9.09 7.55 -6.00
N ARG A 262 -10.42 7.43 -6.05
CA ARG A 262 -11.12 6.58 -7.04
C ARG A 262 -10.95 7.10 -8.46
N LYS A 263 -11.01 8.43 -8.66
CA LYS A 263 -10.76 9.08 -9.96
C LYS A 263 -9.32 8.85 -10.43
N PHE A 264 -8.34 9.07 -9.55
CA PHE A 264 -6.94 8.75 -9.83
C PHE A 264 -6.77 7.29 -10.25
N ALA A 265 -7.34 6.33 -9.49
CA ALA A 265 -7.26 4.92 -9.83
C ALA A 265 -7.88 4.61 -11.21
N ALA A 266 -9.04 5.21 -11.52
CA ALA A 266 -9.68 5.06 -12.81
C ALA A 266 -8.81 5.63 -13.95
N PHE A 267 -8.23 6.82 -13.78
CA PHE A 267 -7.38 7.44 -14.81
C PHE A 267 -6.07 6.67 -15.01
N PHE A 268 -5.48 6.21 -13.91
CA PHE A 268 -4.26 5.41 -13.93
C PHE A 268 -4.48 4.06 -14.61
N LEU A 269 -5.57 3.35 -14.31
CA LEU A 269 -5.84 2.03 -14.90
C LEU A 269 -6.43 2.12 -16.32
N MET A 270 -7.15 3.20 -16.61
CA MET A 270 -7.85 3.43 -17.87
C MET A 270 -7.54 4.82 -18.43
N PRO A 271 -6.31 5.05 -18.95
CA PRO A 271 -5.94 6.31 -19.57
C PRO A 271 -6.88 6.64 -20.72
N GLU A 272 -7.35 7.88 -20.78
CA GLU A 272 -8.31 8.32 -21.79
C GLU A 272 -7.83 7.98 -23.21
N GLN A 273 -6.57 8.31 -23.51
CA GLN A 273 -5.99 8.11 -24.82
C GLN A 273 -5.93 6.62 -25.20
N ALA A 274 -5.68 5.73 -24.24
CA ALA A 274 -5.64 4.28 -24.48
C ALA A 274 -7.04 3.72 -24.78
N ILE A 275 -8.07 4.20 -24.07
CA ILE A 275 -9.46 3.84 -24.36
C ILE A 275 -9.87 4.35 -25.75
N ARG A 276 -9.67 5.64 -26.02
CA ARG A 276 -10.04 6.25 -27.31
C ARG A 276 -9.32 5.56 -28.47
N ALA A 277 -8.04 5.25 -28.33
CA ALA A 277 -7.30 4.49 -29.34
C ALA A 277 -7.92 3.11 -29.58
N THR A 278 -8.28 2.37 -28.52
CA THR A 278 -8.93 1.05 -28.65
C THR A 278 -10.29 1.14 -29.33
N VAL A 279 -11.11 2.13 -28.96
CA VAL A 279 -12.44 2.37 -29.54
C VAL A 279 -12.34 2.75 -31.02
N ASN A 280 -11.44 3.68 -31.35
CA ASN A 280 -11.22 4.15 -32.73
C ASN A 280 -10.65 3.04 -33.61
N GLN A 281 -9.69 2.26 -33.11
CA GLN A 281 -9.10 1.14 -33.85
C GLN A 281 -10.15 0.08 -34.23
N LEU A 282 -11.17 -0.12 -33.40
CA LEU A 282 -12.27 -1.06 -33.64
C LEU A 282 -13.48 -0.40 -34.35
N GLY A 283 -13.42 0.90 -34.64
CA GLY A 283 -14.51 1.64 -35.28
C GLY A 283 -15.81 1.69 -34.45
N ILE A 284 -15.72 1.57 -33.13
CA ILE A 284 -16.91 1.47 -32.26
C ILE A 284 -17.56 2.85 -32.12
N GLN A 285 -18.79 3.00 -32.58
CA GLN A 285 -19.59 4.19 -32.29
C GLN A 285 -20.27 4.08 -30.92
N ASN A 286 -20.58 5.21 -30.29
CA ASN A 286 -21.14 5.26 -28.93
C ASN A 286 -22.47 4.50 -28.73
N LYS A 287 -23.22 4.26 -29.81
CA LYS A 287 -24.49 3.52 -29.85
C LYS A 287 -24.35 2.04 -30.20
N GLN A 288 -23.14 1.56 -30.48
CA GLN A 288 -22.88 0.22 -31.02
C GLN A 288 -22.26 -0.75 -29.99
N TRP A 289 -22.19 -0.38 -28.72
CA TRP A 289 -21.69 -1.28 -27.69
C TRP A 289 -22.63 -2.48 -27.50
N SER A 290 -22.08 -3.69 -27.67
CA SER A 290 -22.71 -4.92 -27.19
C SER A 290 -22.20 -5.27 -25.78
N TRP A 291 -22.94 -6.14 -25.09
CA TRP A 291 -22.56 -6.63 -23.77
C TRP A 291 -21.24 -7.41 -23.83
N GLU A 292 -21.11 -8.30 -24.80
CA GLU A 292 -19.93 -9.15 -25.01
C GLU A 292 -18.69 -8.33 -25.32
N LEU A 293 -18.84 -7.26 -26.11
CA LEU A 293 -17.73 -6.37 -26.46
C LEU A 293 -17.25 -5.56 -25.25
N LEU A 294 -18.19 -5.07 -24.42
CA LEU A 294 -17.86 -4.39 -23.18
C LEU A 294 -17.03 -5.29 -22.24
N LEU A 295 -17.47 -6.54 -22.06
CA LEU A 295 -16.76 -7.54 -21.25
C LEU A 295 -15.39 -7.91 -21.84
N ARG A 296 -15.28 -8.03 -23.16
CA ARG A 296 -14.01 -8.32 -23.82
C ARG A 296 -12.99 -7.19 -23.67
N ILE A 297 -13.43 -5.93 -23.80
CA ILE A 297 -12.51 -4.79 -23.72
C ILE A 297 -12.11 -4.50 -22.27
N LYS A 298 -13.04 -4.57 -21.30
CA LYS A 298 -12.69 -4.37 -19.89
C LYS A 298 -11.65 -5.37 -19.39
N HIS A 299 -11.69 -6.62 -19.89
CA HIS A 299 -10.66 -7.64 -19.64
C HIS A 299 -9.26 -7.19 -20.11
N ARG A 300 -9.15 -6.55 -21.28
CA ARG A 300 -7.87 -6.01 -21.78
C ARG A 300 -7.24 -5.04 -20.79
N PHE A 301 -8.03 -4.13 -20.22
CA PHE A 301 -7.57 -3.17 -19.21
C PHE A 301 -7.39 -3.75 -17.81
N GLY A 302 -7.90 -4.96 -17.55
CA GLY A 302 -7.81 -5.62 -16.24
C GLY A 302 -8.66 -4.97 -15.15
N VAL A 303 -9.80 -4.38 -15.53
CA VAL A 303 -10.70 -3.65 -14.63
C VAL A 303 -12.09 -4.29 -14.60
N SER A 304 -12.90 -3.93 -13.60
CA SER A 304 -14.27 -4.45 -13.50
C SER A 304 -15.19 -3.91 -14.60
N ALA A 305 -16.23 -4.67 -14.94
CA ALA A 305 -17.23 -4.22 -15.91
C ALA A 305 -17.84 -2.87 -15.51
N GLN A 306 -18.10 -2.69 -14.21
CA GLN A 306 -18.63 -1.46 -13.65
C GLN A 306 -17.67 -0.27 -13.83
N ALA A 307 -16.38 -0.45 -13.50
CA ALA A 307 -15.39 0.63 -13.61
C ALA A 307 -15.21 1.06 -15.07
N PHE A 308 -15.13 0.09 -15.99
CA PHE A 308 -15.01 0.36 -17.42
C PHE A 308 -16.24 1.07 -17.97
N LEU A 309 -17.45 0.62 -17.60
CA LEU A 309 -18.70 1.25 -18.03
C LEU A 309 -18.79 2.72 -17.57
N PHE A 310 -18.43 3.01 -16.32
CA PHE A 310 -18.37 4.38 -15.82
C PHE A 310 -17.37 5.23 -16.60
N ARG A 311 -16.20 4.67 -16.93
CA ARG A 311 -15.17 5.38 -17.70
C ARG A 311 -15.60 5.66 -19.14
N LEU A 312 -16.33 4.74 -19.79
CA LEU A 312 -16.91 4.99 -21.10
C LEU A 312 -17.91 6.14 -21.08
N LYS A 313 -18.78 6.21 -20.05
CA LYS A 313 -19.73 7.30 -19.88
C LYS A 313 -19.02 8.63 -19.63
N GLU A 314 -17.99 8.64 -18.80
CA GLU A 314 -17.19 9.83 -18.53
C GLU A 314 -16.50 10.40 -19.78
N LEU A 315 -16.13 9.56 -20.74
CA LEU A 315 -15.44 9.96 -21.97
C LEU A 315 -16.39 10.22 -23.16
N ASP A 316 -17.70 10.18 -22.92
CA ASP A 316 -18.76 10.26 -23.93
C ASP A 316 -18.66 9.20 -25.04
N LEU A 317 -18.12 8.02 -24.69
CA LEU A 317 -17.91 6.90 -25.60
C LEU A 317 -19.06 5.90 -25.61
N ILE A 318 -20.09 6.10 -24.79
CA ILE A 318 -21.30 5.26 -24.74
C ILE A 318 -22.53 6.14 -24.50
N THR A 319 -23.65 5.82 -25.15
CA THR A 319 -24.92 6.53 -24.90
C THR A 319 -25.48 6.26 -23.50
N GLY A 320 -26.21 7.23 -22.93
CA GLY A 320 -26.87 7.07 -21.63
C GLY A 320 -27.81 5.86 -21.56
N LYS A 321 -28.60 5.62 -22.62
CA LYS A 321 -29.52 4.46 -22.71
C LYS A 321 -28.79 3.11 -22.61
N LEU A 322 -27.66 2.95 -23.32
CA LEU A 322 -26.86 1.73 -23.22
C LEU A 322 -26.17 1.61 -21.86
N HIS A 323 -25.67 2.73 -21.34
CA HIS A 323 -25.05 2.77 -20.02
C HIS A 323 -26.01 2.26 -18.95
N ASP A 324 -27.24 2.77 -18.91
CA ASP A 324 -28.19 2.41 -17.85
C ASP A 324 -28.65 0.96 -17.98
N ARG A 325 -28.82 0.47 -19.21
CA ARG A 325 -29.08 -0.95 -19.48
C ARG A 325 -27.95 -1.85 -18.94
N PHE A 326 -26.69 -1.55 -19.28
CA PHE A 326 -25.55 -2.36 -18.83
C PHE A 326 -25.31 -2.21 -17.33
N SER A 327 -25.51 -1.04 -16.74
CA SER A 327 -25.43 -0.84 -15.28
C SER A 327 -26.39 -1.78 -14.56
N LYS A 328 -27.66 -1.83 -15.02
CA LYS A 328 -28.66 -2.75 -14.47
C LYS A 328 -28.24 -4.22 -14.60
N GLN A 329 -27.72 -4.62 -15.76
CA GLN A 329 -27.23 -6.00 -15.97
C GLN A 329 -26.07 -6.35 -15.03
N ILE A 330 -25.12 -5.42 -14.83
CA ILE A 330 -24.00 -5.60 -13.90
C ILE A 330 -24.50 -5.72 -12.47
N GLU A 331 -25.41 -4.84 -12.04
CA GLU A 331 -25.98 -4.86 -10.69
C GLU A 331 -26.75 -6.15 -10.40
N ASP A 332 -27.59 -6.59 -11.34
CA ASP A 332 -28.35 -7.83 -11.23
C ASP A 332 -27.41 -9.05 -11.18
N HIS A 333 -26.31 -9.03 -11.93
CA HIS A 333 -25.29 -10.07 -11.88
C HIS A 333 -24.58 -10.08 -10.51
N TYR A 334 -24.09 -8.93 -10.04
CA TYR A 334 -23.41 -8.82 -8.75
C TYR A 334 -24.28 -9.25 -7.57
N LYS A 335 -25.58 -8.95 -7.60
CA LYS A 335 -26.54 -9.44 -6.58
C LYS A 335 -26.65 -10.96 -6.56
N LYS A 336 -26.65 -11.61 -7.74
CA LYS A 336 -26.76 -13.07 -7.86
C LYS A 336 -25.49 -13.81 -7.49
N THR A 337 -24.32 -13.26 -7.80
CA THR A 337 -23.04 -13.97 -7.67
C THR A 337 -22.20 -13.54 -6.47
N GLY A 338 -22.70 -12.60 -5.65
CA GLY A 338 -21.93 -12.05 -4.54
C GLY A 338 -20.76 -11.19 -5.01
N TYR A 339 -20.98 -10.36 -6.04
CA TYR A 339 -20.00 -9.48 -6.70
C TYR A 339 -18.90 -10.17 -7.52
N ALA A 340 -19.18 -11.35 -8.10
CA ALA A 340 -18.30 -11.91 -9.13
C ALA A 340 -18.39 -11.10 -10.43
N GLU A 341 -17.30 -11.05 -11.22
CA GLU A 341 -17.34 -10.37 -12.51
C GLU A 341 -18.25 -11.11 -13.51
N PRO A 342 -18.99 -10.39 -14.37
CA PRO A 342 -19.94 -10.98 -15.31
C PRO A 342 -19.33 -11.76 -16.48
N ASP A 343 -18.01 -11.88 -16.57
CA ASP A 343 -17.29 -12.63 -17.59
C ASP A 343 -16.44 -13.75 -16.98
N SER A 344 -15.81 -14.55 -17.85
CA SER A 344 -14.86 -15.59 -17.46
C SER A 344 -13.44 -15.07 -17.27
N SER A 345 -13.25 -13.77 -17.00
CA SER A 345 -11.94 -13.16 -16.73
C SER A 345 -11.23 -13.92 -15.61
N ARG A 346 -10.10 -14.54 -15.94
CA ARG A 346 -9.22 -15.19 -14.96
C ARG A 346 -7.86 -14.51 -15.02
N ARG A 347 -7.79 -13.27 -14.55
CA ARG A 347 -6.50 -12.62 -14.36
C ARG A 347 -5.77 -13.34 -13.24
N ILE A 348 -4.67 -13.99 -13.59
CA ILE A 348 -3.77 -14.61 -12.63
C ILE A 348 -2.92 -13.49 -12.05
N LEU A 349 -2.92 -13.41 -10.73
CA LEU A 349 -2.05 -12.53 -9.97
C LEU A 349 -1.07 -13.41 -9.22
N THR A 350 0.18 -12.96 -9.10
CA THR A 350 1.22 -13.62 -8.31
C THR A 350 1.38 -12.85 -6.99
N PRO A 351 0.50 -13.06 -5.98
CA PRO A 351 0.59 -12.32 -4.72
C PRO A 351 1.89 -12.63 -3.97
N ASN A 352 2.44 -11.64 -3.26
CA ASN A 352 3.55 -11.80 -2.33
C ASN A 352 4.86 -12.37 -2.94
N GLY A 353 5.04 -12.30 -4.27
CA GLY A 353 6.23 -12.83 -4.95
C GLY A 353 7.53 -12.28 -4.38
N ARG A 354 7.70 -10.94 -4.41
CA ARG A 354 8.88 -10.27 -3.85
C ARG A 354 9.16 -10.59 -2.38
N VAL A 355 8.11 -10.75 -1.55
CA VAL A 355 8.28 -11.09 -0.12
C VAL A 355 8.95 -12.44 0.01
N TRP A 356 8.51 -13.45 -0.75
CA TRP A 356 9.09 -14.78 -0.69
C TRP A 356 10.44 -14.89 -1.39
N ASP A 357 10.71 -14.08 -2.42
CA ASP A 357 12.04 -13.95 -3.00
C ASP A 357 13.03 -13.39 -1.97
N LEU A 358 12.61 -12.41 -1.18
CA LEU A 358 13.40 -11.88 -0.06
C LEU A 358 13.63 -12.94 1.02
N VAL A 359 12.63 -13.75 1.37
CA VAL A 359 12.82 -14.87 2.32
C VAL A 359 13.86 -15.87 1.78
N LEU A 360 13.73 -16.29 0.52
CA LEU A 360 14.65 -17.24 -0.11
C LEU A 360 16.08 -16.70 -0.19
N THR A 361 16.22 -15.41 -0.50
CA THR A 361 17.52 -14.71 -0.50
C THR A 361 18.09 -14.63 0.92
N ALA A 362 17.28 -14.24 1.90
CA ALA A 362 17.70 -14.09 3.29
C ALA A 362 18.17 -15.42 3.90
N ARG A 363 17.59 -16.56 3.49
CA ARG A 363 18.04 -17.91 3.92
C ARG A 363 19.49 -18.22 3.56
N GLN A 364 20.07 -17.55 2.57
CA GLN A 364 21.47 -17.74 2.20
C GLN A 364 22.45 -17.05 3.16
N HIS A 365 21.95 -16.18 4.06
CA HIS A 365 22.76 -15.51 5.09
C HIS A 365 22.82 -16.36 6.35
N ALA A 366 23.93 -17.10 6.53
CA ALA A 366 24.12 -18.03 7.65
C ALA A 366 23.93 -17.36 9.03
N GLU A 367 24.40 -16.12 9.17
CA GLU A 367 24.30 -15.30 10.37
C GLU A 367 22.86 -14.89 10.74
N ALA A 368 21.93 -14.92 9.77
CA ALA A 368 20.55 -14.50 9.95
C ALA A 368 19.56 -15.66 10.08
N LYS A 369 20.03 -16.92 10.03
CA LYS A 369 19.18 -18.12 9.94
C LYS A 369 18.04 -18.17 10.96
N ALA A 370 18.33 -17.87 12.23
CA ALA A 370 17.33 -17.87 13.29
C ALA A 370 16.32 -16.71 13.17
N GLU A 371 16.76 -15.54 12.68
CA GLU A 371 15.88 -14.39 12.43
C GLU A 371 14.95 -14.68 11.25
N VAL A 372 15.47 -15.24 10.16
CA VAL A 372 14.68 -15.61 8.98
C VAL A 372 13.63 -16.66 9.30
N ALA A 373 13.96 -17.66 10.13
CA ALA A 373 12.99 -18.67 10.58
C ALA A 373 11.82 -18.05 11.36
N ARG A 374 12.10 -17.11 12.28
CA ARG A 374 11.04 -16.38 13.01
C ARG A 374 10.20 -15.51 12.08
N ILE A 375 10.84 -14.81 11.13
CA ILE A 375 10.12 -13.99 10.14
C ILE A 375 9.17 -14.87 9.31
N GLU A 376 9.63 -16.04 8.87
CA GLU A 376 8.79 -16.98 8.13
C GLU A 376 7.60 -17.48 8.98
N GLU A 377 7.82 -17.76 10.27
CA GLU A 377 6.74 -18.08 11.20
C GLU A 377 5.71 -16.95 11.29
N THR A 378 6.14 -15.69 11.44
CA THR A 378 5.26 -14.51 11.43
C THR A 378 4.48 -14.38 10.11
N LEU A 379 5.14 -14.54 8.96
CA LEU A 379 4.48 -14.46 7.65
C LEU A 379 3.43 -15.57 7.48
N ASN A 380 3.74 -16.80 7.93
CA ASN A 380 2.83 -17.93 7.90
C ASN A 380 1.65 -17.75 8.86
N GLN A 381 1.89 -17.27 10.09
CA GLN A 381 0.87 -16.93 11.08
C GLN A 381 -0.18 -15.98 10.48
N TRP A 382 0.28 -14.95 9.77
CA TRP A 382 -0.60 -13.97 9.12
C TRP A 382 -1.08 -14.36 7.73
N LYS A 383 -0.80 -15.60 7.29
CA LYS A 383 -1.22 -16.14 6.00
C LYS A 383 -0.78 -15.27 4.82
N VAL A 384 0.46 -14.77 4.87
CA VAL A 384 1.13 -14.17 3.72
C VAL A 384 1.61 -15.31 2.82
N VAL A 385 0.65 -15.94 2.11
CA VAL A 385 0.87 -17.23 1.43
C VAL A 385 1.87 -17.08 0.29
N LYS A 386 2.70 -18.12 0.13
CA LYS A 386 3.63 -18.33 -1.00
C LYS A 386 2.85 -18.83 -2.21
N VAL A 387 3.05 -18.20 -3.37
CA VAL A 387 2.46 -18.67 -4.65
C VAL A 387 3.11 -19.97 -5.07
#